data_AF-A0AAU3EYZ2-F1
#
_entry.id   AF-A0AAU3EYZ2-F1
#
_cell.length_a   1.000
_cell.length_b   1.000
_cell.length_c   1.000
_cell.angle_alpha   90.00
_cell.angle_beta   90.00
_cell.angle_gamma   90.00
#
_symmetry.space_group_name_H-M   'P 1'
#
loop_
_entity.id
_entity.type
_entity.pdbx_description
1 polymer ?
#
loop_
_entity_poly.entity_id
_entity_poly.type
_entity_poly.pdbx_seq_one_letter_code
_entity_poly.pdbx_strand_id
1 'polypeptide(L)'
;MRTRLLALVLALGAALTVLGAGPAQAAGYRYWSFWQSSGDTWTYATEGPATARPEDGAVNGFRFSVSQDSADSAKPRRAPDFKAICAGTPAKADAKRIALVIDSGTPADAPSGETPPALRVACAQVPKDATSAEALASVAKPLRYNSEALLCAISGYPKSGCGEQVAASEPTPSASPKPSADAGDGGGPSVGVIAGIAAVAALGAAAVWQSRRRRYPGPR
;
A
#
# COMPACT_ATOMS: atom_id res chain seq x y z
N MET A 1 -31.69 -14.62 -39.87
CA MET A 1 -31.34 -15.30 -38.60
C MET A 1 -29.90 -15.01 -38.14
N ARG A 2 -28.88 -15.14 -39.00
CA ARG A 2 -27.45 -14.87 -38.65
C ARG A 2 -27.19 -13.47 -38.06
N THR A 3 -27.81 -12.43 -38.62
CA THR A 3 -27.71 -11.04 -38.14
C THR A 3 -28.35 -10.80 -36.77
N ARG A 4 -29.41 -11.55 -36.42
CA ARG A 4 -30.06 -11.45 -35.10
C ARG A 4 -29.27 -12.19 -34.01
N LEU A 5 -28.58 -13.28 -34.36
CA LEU A 5 -27.66 -13.97 -33.43
C LEU A 5 -26.40 -13.14 -33.14
N LEU A 6 -25.84 -12.46 -34.14
CA LEU A 6 -24.71 -11.55 -33.95
C LEU A 6 -25.05 -10.38 -33.01
N ALA A 7 -26.22 -9.77 -33.17
CA ALA A 7 -26.69 -8.69 -32.30
C ALA A 7 -26.91 -9.17 -30.84
N LEU A 8 -27.44 -10.39 -30.66
CA LEU A 8 -27.67 -10.95 -29.32
C LEU A 8 -26.35 -11.30 -28.61
N VAL A 9 -25.36 -11.82 -29.33
CA VAL A 9 -24.02 -12.13 -28.79
C VAL A 9 -23.26 -10.84 -28.44
N LEU A 10 -23.38 -9.79 -29.24
CA LEU A 10 -22.82 -8.47 -28.93
C LEU A 10 -23.49 -7.81 -27.72
N ALA A 11 -24.82 -7.90 -27.60
CA ALA A 11 -25.57 -7.38 -26.47
C ALA A 11 -25.24 -8.14 -25.17
N LEU A 12 -25.13 -9.48 -25.23
CA LEU A 12 -24.75 -10.29 -24.08
C LEU A 12 -23.28 -10.03 -23.68
N GLY A 13 -22.37 -9.90 -24.65
CA GLY A 13 -20.98 -9.53 -24.41
C GLY A 13 -20.84 -8.17 -23.72
N ALA A 14 -21.60 -7.17 -24.16
CA ALA A 14 -21.63 -5.84 -23.54
C ALA A 14 -22.23 -5.86 -22.13
N ALA A 15 -23.25 -6.69 -21.87
CA ALA A 15 -23.82 -6.85 -20.54
C ALA A 15 -22.83 -7.52 -19.56
N LEU A 16 -22.08 -8.53 -20.01
CA LEU A 16 -21.05 -9.22 -19.20
C LEU A 16 -19.86 -8.32 -18.84
N THR A 17 -19.49 -7.34 -19.66
CA THR A 17 -18.42 -6.38 -19.33
C THR A 17 -18.86 -5.33 -18.30
N VAL A 18 -20.15 -4.99 -18.25
CA VAL A 18 -20.68 -3.99 -17.30
C VAL A 18 -20.86 -4.58 -15.89
N LEU A 19 -21.11 -5.90 -15.77
CA LEU A 19 -21.29 -6.58 -14.48
C LEU A 19 -19.97 -7.01 -13.81
N GLY A 20 -18.83 -6.95 -14.51
CA GLY A 20 -17.52 -7.39 -14.01
C GLY A 20 -16.53 -6.27 -13.64
N ALA A 21 -16.83 -5.01 -13.97
CA ALA A 21 -15.98 -3.87 -13.64
C ALA A 21 -16.39 -3.24 -12.31
N GLY A 22 -16.25 -3.99 -11.21
CA GLY A 22 -16.14 -3.34 -9.90
C GLY A 22 -14.91 -2.43 -9.92
N PRO A 23 -14.92 -1.27 -9.24
CA PRO A 23 -13.71 -0.47 -9.13
C PRO A 23 -12.62 -1.35 -8.50
N ALA A 24 -11.49 -1.52 -9.19
CA ALA A 24 -10.29 -2.07 -8.58
C ALA A 24 -9.82 -1.04 -7.55
N GLN A 25 -10.38 -1.11 -6.34
CA GLN A 25 -9.90 -0.32 -5.23
C GLN A 25 -8.49 -0.83 -4.93
N ALA A 26 -7.47 -0.07 -5.32
CA ALA A 26 -6.10 -0.42 -5.02
C ALA A 26 -5.95 -0.46 -3.49
N ALA A 27 -5.64 -1.64 -2.96
CA ALA A 27 -5.35 -1.79 -1.54
C ALA A 27 -4.19 -0.83 -1.19
N GLY A 28 -4.40 0.03 -0.21
CA GLY A 28 -3.34 0.90 0.29
C GLY A 28 -2.37 0.10 1.15
N TYR A 29 -1.09 0.39 1.10
CA TYR A 29 -0.09 -0.25 1.95
C TYR A 29 0.29 0.68 3.10
N ARG A 30 0.43 0.15 4.31
CA ARG A 30 0.90 0.92 5.46
C ARG A 30 2.40 0.70 5.68
N TYR A 31 3.21 1.72 5.44
CA TYR A 31 4.68 1.57 5.50
C TYR A 31 5.40 2.88 5.79
N TRP A 32 6.72 2.77 6.06
CA TRP A 32 7.63 3.91 6.15
C TRP A 32 8.15 4.29 4.75
N SER A 33 7.65 5.39 4.21
CA SER A 33 8.19 6.00 2.99
C SER A 33 9.50 6.75 3.28
N PHE A 34 10.39 6.81 2.28
CA PHE A 34 11.69 7.46 2.37
C PHE A 34 11.77 8.65 1.41
N TRP A 35 12.20 9.79 1.95
CA TRP A 35 12.22 11.08 1.27
C TRP A 35 13.59 11.72 1.40
N GLN A 36 14.00 12.42 0.35
CA GLN A 36 15.22 13.23 0.34
C GLN A 36 14.84 14.68 0.02
N SER A 37 15.57 15.63 0.61
CA SER A 37 15.35 17.03 0.32
C SER A 37 15.98 17.45 -1.02
N SER A 38 15.23 18.21 -1.81
CA SER A 38 15.76 19.06 -2.88
C SER A 38 15.51 20.52 -2.49
N GLY A 39 16.52 21.17 -1.90
CA GLY A 39 16.34 22.43 -1.18
C GLY A 39 15.36 22.26 -0.03
N ASP A 40 14.34 23.11 0.01
CA ASP A 40 13.31 23.12 1.06
C ASP A 40 12.09 22.24 0.72
N THR A 41 12.22 21.37 -0.29
CA THR A 41 11.13 20.51 -0.77
C THR A 41 11.45 19.03 -0.60
N TRP A 42 10.42 18.24 -0.36
CA TRP A 42 10.53 16.78 -0.29
C TRP A 42 10.41 16.16 -1.68
N THR A 43 11.36 15.28 -2.00
CA THR A 43 11.32 14.41 -3.18
C THR A 43 11.29 12.97 -2.71
N TYR A 44 10.38 12.16 -3.26
CA TYR A 44 10.33 10.73 -2.96
C TYR A 44 11.64 10.10 -3.42
N ALA A 45 12.29 9.32 -2.56
CA ALA A 45 13.60 8.77 -2.88
C ALA A 45 13.52 7.73 -4.00
N THR A 46 14.43 7.80 -4.97
CA THR A 46 14.55 6.82 -6.06
C THR A 46 15.34 5.57 -5.67
N GLU A 47 15.96 5.58 -4.49
CA GLU A 47 16.72 4.48 -3.92
C GLU A 47 16.39 4.31 -2.42
N GLY A 48 16.73 3.15 -1.85
CA GLY A 48 16.42 2.83 -0.47
C GLY A 48 17.38 3.47 0.54
N PRO A 49 16.98 3.61 1.82
CA PRO A 49 17.83 4.22 2.84
C PRO A 49 19.12 3.42 3.11
N ALA A 50 19.12 2.11 2.81
CA ALA A 50 20.30 1.25 2.94
C ALA A 50 21.34 1.44 1.83
N THR A 51 21.01 2.11 0.73
CA THR A 51 21.95 2.40 -0.36
C THR A 51 22.30 3.87 -0.44
N ALA A 52 21.34 4.75 -0.13
CA ALA A 52 21.48 6.19 -0.22
C ALA A 52 22.60 6.72 0.69
N ARG A 53 23.61 7.34 0.07
CA ARG A 53 24.76 7.98 0.73
C ARG A 53 24.76 9.48 0.44
N PRO A 54 23.89 10.26 1.09
CA PRO A 54 23.84 11.69 0.84
C PRO A 54 25.06 12.42 1.44
N GLU A 55 25.30 13.64 0.99
CA GLU A 55 26.39 14.51 1.44
C GLU A 55 26.16 15.08 2.85
N ASP A 56 27.20 15.66 3.46
CA ASP A 56 27.05 16.52 4.66
C ASP A 56 26.08 17.67 4.35
N GLY A 57 25.13 17.93 5.26
CA GLY A 57 24.12 18.96 5.01
C GLY A 57 22.79 18.44 4.49
N ALA A 58 22.70 17.16 4.13
CA ALA A 58 21.47 16.60 3.60
C ALA A 58 20.37 16.47 4.66
N VAL A 59 19.11 16.51 4.20
CA VAL A 59 17.94 16.24 5.02
C VAL A 59 17.19 15.03 4.44
N ASN A 60 16.98 14.04 5.30
CA ASN A 60 16.26 12.81 4.98
C ASN A 60 14.97 12.73 5.81
N GLY A 61 13.91 12.26 5.18
CA GLY A 61 12.59 12.13 5.77
C GLY A 61 12.13 10.68 5.79
N PHE A 62 11.55 10.26 6.91
CA PHE A 62 10.86 8.98 7.06
C PHE A 62 9.42 9.29 7.46
N ARG A 63 8.45 8.88 6.63
CA ARG A 63 7.04 9.17 6.87
C ARG A 63 6.22 7.88 6.85
N PHE A 64 5.61 7.58 7.98
CA PHE A 64 4.70 6.45 8.10
C PHE A 64 3.28 6.86 7.69
N SER A 65 2.73 6.18 6.69
CA SER A 65 1.37 6.44 6.18
C SER A 65 0.78 5.23 5.48
N VAL A 66 -0.52 5.29 5.21
CA VAL A 66 -1.16 4.40 4.23
C VAL A 66 -1.07 5.07 2.86
N SER A 67 -0.52 4.37 1.87
CA SER A 67 -0.33 4.91 0.51
C SER A 67 -0.49 3.79 -0.52
N GLN A 68 -1.14 4.08 -1.65
CA GLN A 68 -1.36 3.10 -2.72
C GLN A 68 -0.06 2.82 -3.47
N ASP A 69 0.69 3.88 -3.78
CA ASP A 69 2.00 3.82 -4.40
C ASP A 69 2.87 5.03 -3.98
N SER A 70 4.04 5.16 -4.59
CA SER A 70 4.98 6.26 -4.33
C SER A 70 4.48 7.63 -4.81
N ALA A 71 3.63 7.71 -5.82
CA ALA A 71 3.08 8.98 -6.33
C ALA A 71 2.05 9.57 -5.37
N ASP A 72 1.28 8.70 -4.71
CA ASP A 72 0.29 9.08 -3.70
C ASP A 72 0.83 9.08 -2.26
N SER A 73 2.14 8.88 -2.09
CA SER A 73 2.72 8.79 -0.76
C SER A 73 2.74 10.13 -0.04
N ALA A 74 2.25 10.12 1.20
CA ALA A 74 2.30 11.31 2.04
C ALA A 74 3.77 11.66 2.34
N LYS A 75 4.16 12.90 2.08
CA LYS A 75 5.48 13.45 2.46
C LYS A 75 5.54 13.76 3.96
N PRO A 76 6.74 13.86 4.56
CA PRO A 76 6.89 14.28 5.96
C PRO A 76 6.24 15.65 6.18
N ARG A 77 5.48 15.78 7.28
CA ARG A 77 4.69 16.99 7.57
C ARG A 77 5.55 18.19 7.95
N ARG A 78 6.78 17.96 8.43
CA ARG A 78 7.77 19.01 8.66
C ARG A 78 8.62 19.20 7.39
N ALA A 79 8.82 20.45 6.98
CA ALA A 79 9.70 20.78 5.87
C ALA A 79 11.17 20.39 6.16
N PRO A 80 11.97 20.10 5.14
CA PRO A 80 13.41 19.92 5.31
C PRO A 80 14.05 21.21 5.84
N ASP A 81 14.87 21.11 6.89
CA ASP A 81 15.62 22.26 7.42
C ASP A 81 16.89 21.77 8.13
N PHE A 82 17.96 21.58 7.37
CA PHE A 82 19.25 21.14 7.91
C PHE A 82 19.78 22.12 8.96
N LYS A 83 19.71 23.42 8.65
CA LYS A 83 20.29 24.47 9.48
C LYS A 83 19.66 24.48 10.87
N ALA A 84 18.33 24.36 10.97
CA ALA A 84 17.66 24.31 12.26
C ALA A 84 17.89 22.98 12.98
N ILE A 85 17.81 21.84 12.27
CA ILE A 85 17.90 20.52 12.90
C ILE A 85 19.31 20.25 13.44
N CYS A 86 20.34 20.67 12.71
CA CYS A 86 21.75 20.43 13.02
C CYS A 86 22.48 21.65 13.62
N ALA A 87 21.76 22.70 14.05
CA ALA A 87 22.35 23.94 14.57
C ALA A 87 23.38 23.71 15.70
N GLY A 88 23.12 22.72 16.57
CA GLY A 88 23.98 22.37 17.70
C GLY A 88 25.09 21.34 17.38
N THR A 89 25.20 20.89 16.13
CA THR A 89 26.14 19.83 15.75
C THR A 89 27.24 20.42 14.86
N PRO A 90 28.44 20.70 15.42
CA PRO A 90 29.55 21.23 14.63
C PRO A 90 30.02 20.20 13.60
N ALA A 91 30.52 20.68 12.46
CA ALA A 91 31.19 19.83 11.50
C ALA A 91 32.43 19.20 12.12
N LYS A 92 32.74 17.96 11.73
CA LYS A 92 33.90 17.21 12.21
C LYS A 92 34.62 16.58 11.02
N ALA A 93 35.94 16.55 11.06
CA ALA A 93 36.73 15.81 10.10
C ALA A 93 36.27 14.33 10.06
N ASP A 94 36.21 13.77 8.85
CA ASP A 94 35.84 12.37 8.58
C ASP A 94 34.45 11.93 9.03
N ALA A 95 33.58 12.91 9.31
CA ALA A 95 32.16 12.68 9.51
C ALA A 95 31.33 13.60 8.62
N LYS A 96 30.08 13.21 8.41
CA LYS A 96 29.02 14.03 7.84
C LYS A 96 27.83 14.09 8.78
N ARG A 97 27.02 15.11 8.61
CA ARG A 97 25.77 15.36 9.32
C ARG A 97 24.62 15.17 8.35
N ILE A 98 23.67 14.36 8.78
CA ILE A 98 22.40 14.17 8.07
C ILE A 98 21.30 14.56 9.05
N ALA A 99 20.51 15.56 8.68
CA ALA A 99 19.31 15.91 9.41
C ALA A 99 18.21 14.90 9.08
N LEU A 100 17.56 14.38 10.11
CA LEU A 100 16.53 13.35 9.99
C LEU A 100 15.20 13.90 10.48
N VAL A 101 14.17 13.81 9.65
CA VAL A 101 12.77 14.05 10.01
C VAL A 101 12.09 12.69 10.12
N ILE A 102 11.67 12.33 11.32
CA ILE A 102 10.98 11.07 11.62
C ILE A 102 9.53 11.41 11.94
N ASP A 103 8.67 11.15 10.97
CA ASP A 103 7.24 11.43 11.02
C ASP A 103 6.45 10.12 11.12
N SER A 104 6.10 9.75 12.35
CA SER A 104 5.40 8.49 12.66
C SER A 104 3.95 8.39 12.18
N GLY A 105 3.42 9.35 11.44
CA GLY A 105 2.02 9.27 11.02
C GLY A 105 1.09 10.16 11.84
N THR A 106 -0.15 10.17 11.40
CA THR A 106 -1.32 10.63 12.14
C THR A 106 -2.03 9.43 12.77
N PRO A 107 -2.98 9.63 13.70
CA PRO A 107 -3.80 8.54 14.21
C PRO A 107 -4.51 7.72 13.12
N ALA A 108 -4.85 8.33 11.97
CA ALA A 108 -5.45 7.64 10.83
C ALA A 108 -4.48 6.68 10.11
N ASP A 109 -3.17 6.92 10.23
CA ASP A 109 -2.13 6.07 9.64
C ASP A 109 -1.80 4.86 10.54
N ALA A 110 -2.14 4.93 11.82
CA ALA A 110 -1.72 3.96 12.82
C ALA A 110 -2.37 2.58 12.63
N PRO A 111 -1.67 1.49 12.97
CA PRO A 111 -2.32 0.20 13.21
C PRO A 111 -3.38 0.33 14.31
N SER A 112 -4.37 -0.55 14.28
CA SER A 112 -5.44 -0.57 15.28
C SER A 112 -4.88 -0.74 16.69
N GLY A 113 -5.33 0.11 17.62
CA GLY A 113 -4.88 0.10 19.02
C GLY A 113 -3.49 0.72 19.25
N GLU A 114 -2.84 1.27 18.22
CA GLU A 114 -1.58 1.99 18.35
C GLU A 114 -1.79 3.51 18.25
N THR A 115 -0.92 4.27 18.91
CA THR A 115 -0.87 5.73 18.80
C THR A 115 0.50 6.12 18.26
N PRO A 116 0.58 6.88 17.16
CA PRO A 116 1.85 7.34 16.62
C PRO A 116 2.60 8.20 17.64
N PRO A 117 3.91 7.99 17.84
CA PRO A 117 4.76 8.96 18.50
C PRO A 117 4.71 10.33 17.82
N ALA A 118 5.06 11.38 18.57
CA ALA A 118 5.19 12.71 18.00
C ALA A 118 6.26 12.74 16.90
N LEU A 119 6.02 13.55 15.86
CA LEU A 119 7.04 13.87 14.87
C LEU A 119 8.28 14.41 15.58
N ARG A 120 9.44 13.85 15.25
CA ARG A 120 10.71 14.28 15.85
C ARG A 120 11.78 14.48 14.79
N VAL A 121 12.79 15.27 15.16
CA VAL A 121 13.97 15.50 14.34
C VAL A 121 15.22 15.15 15.12
N ALA A 122 16.27 14.78 14.40
CA ALA A 122 17.58 14.54 14.98
C ALA A 122 18.69 14.85 13.95
N CYS A 123 19.84 15.27 14.44
CA CYS A 123 21.04 15.40 13.62
C CYS A 123 21.93 14.18 13.85
N ALA A 124 22.12 13.35 12.82
CA ALA A 124 23.03 12.22 12.87
C ALA A 124 24.43 12.68 12.43
N GLN A 125 25.45 12.50 13.25
CA GLN A 125 26.85 12.67 12.86
C GLN A 125 27.49 11.29 12.66
N VAL A 126 27.79 10.94 11.41
CA VAL A 126 28.17 9.57 10.98
C VAL A 126 29.39 9.60 10.05
N PRO A 127 30.09 8.46 9.82
CA PRO A 127 31.17 8.39 8.83
C PRO A 127 30.75 8.91 7.44
N LYS A 128 31.70 9.42 6.67
CA LYS A 128 31.45 10.04 5.34
C LYS A 128 30.76 9.09 4.35
N ASP A 129 31.08 7.80 4.41
CA ASP A 129 30.53 6.75 3.56
C ASP A 129 29.22 6.13 4.09
N ALA A 130 28.73 6.59 5.25
CA ALA A 130 27.53 6.07 5.87
C ALA A 130 26.28 6.30 5.03
N THR A 131 25.38 5.33 5.08
CA THR A 131 24.08 5.32 4.43
C THR A 131 23.04 6.06 5.27
N SER A 132 21.90 6.37 4.65
CA SER A 132 20.76 6.99 5.32
C SER A 132 20.17 6.09 6.42
N ALA A 133 20.23 4.77 6.24
CA ALA A 133 19.83 3.78 7.23
C ALA A 133 20.78 3.77 8.45
N GLU A 134 22.10 3.88 8.23
CA GLU A 134 23.08 4.00 9.32
C GLU A 134 22.92 5.31 10.08
N ALA A 135 22.66 6.42 9.36
CA ALA A 135 22.32 7.69 9.96
C ALA A 135 21.05 7.58 10.83
N LEU A 136 19.97 6.99 10.31
CA LEU A 136 18.75 6.76 11.08
C LEU A 136 19.02 5.89 12.32
N ALA A 137 19.77 4.79 12.15
CA ALA A 137 20.09 3.88 13.25
C ALA A 137 20.92 4.57 14.35
N SER A 138 21.72 5.58 14.03
CA SER A 138 22.50 6.30 15.05
C SER A 138 21.63 7.12 16.03
N VAL A 139 20.39 7.48 15.64
CA VAL A 139 19.51 8.37 16.42
C VAL A 139 18.11 7.81 16.71
N ALA A 140 17.79 6.62 16.20
CA ALA A 140 16.41 6.12 16.19
C ALA A 140 16.24 4.61 16.39
N LYS A 141 17.17 3.97 17.11
CA LYS A 141 17.03 2.55 17.48
C LYS A 141 15.84 2.30 18.42
N PRO A 142 15.30 1.06 18.45
CA PRO A 142 15.60 -0.03 17.52
C PRO A 142 14.96 0.21 16.15
N LEU A 143 15.63 -0.26 15.09
CA LEU A 143 15.04 -0.39 13.77
C LEU A 143 14.65 -1.85 13.53
N ARG A 144 13.48 -2.09 12.93
CA ARG A 144 13.04 -3.42 12.52
C ARG A 144 12.91 -3.44 11.01
N TYR A 145 13.45 -4.48 10.38
CA TYR A 145 13.35 -4.73 8.94
C TYR A 145 12.76 -6.10 8.68
N ASN A 146 12.11 -6.30 7.53
CA ASN A 146 11.72 -7.64 7.06
C ASN A 146 12.85 -8.26 6.22
N SER A 147 12.61 -9.47 5.70
CA SER A 147 13.56 -10.20 4.85
C SER A 147 13.88 -9.51 3.52
N GLU A 148 13.06 -8.55 3.09
CA GLU A 148 13.22 -7.77 1.86
C GLU A 148 13.88 -6.40 2.12
N ALA A 149 14.43 -6.21 3.32
CA ALA A 149 15.03 -4.95 3.78
C ALA A 149 14.06 -3.75 3.81
N LEU A 150 12.74 -3.98 3.85
CA LEU A 150 11.76 -2.95 4.12
C LEU A 150 11.85 -2.50 5.58
N LEU A 151 11.92 -1.19 5.81
CA LEU A 151 11.90 -0.62 7.16
C LEU A 151 10.50 -0.74 7.77
N CYS A 152 10.34 -1.65 8.70
CA CYS A 152 9.08 -1.96 9.36
C CYS A 152 8.79 -1.05 10.55
N ALA A 153 9.82 -0.70 11.34
CA ALA A 153 9.64 0.09 12.54
C ALA A 153 10.84 0.97 12.86
N ILE A 154 10.57 2.15 13.41
CA ILE A 154 11.54 3.10 13.93
C ILE A 154 11.23 3.34 15.40
N SER A 155 12.21 3.15 16.28
CA SER A 155 12.05 3.30 17.73
C SER A 155 10.86 2.50 18.30
N GLY A 156 10.62 1.31 17.74
CA GLY A 156 9.53 0.42 18.16
C GLY A 156 8.14 0.76 17.63
N TYR A 157 8.00 1.74 16.74
CA TYR A 157 6.73 2.08 16.08
C TYR A 157 6.74 1.79 14.56
N PRO A 158 5.68 1.17 14.01
CA PRO A 158 4.64 0.44 14.74
C PRO A 158 5.19 -0.78 15.48
N LYS A 159 4.49 -1.21 16.52
CA LYS A 159 4.88 -2.37 17.34
C LYS A 159 4.85 -3.66 16.52
N SER A 160 3.88 -3.77 15.60
CA SER A 160 3.75 -4.91 14.71
C SER A 160 3.51 -4.45 13.26
N GLY A 161 3.57 -5.42 12.36
CA GLY A 161 3.36 -5.23 10.93
C GLY A 161 4.57 -4.73 10.15
N CYS A 162 4.54 -4.82 8.83
CA CYS A 162 5.60 -4.38 7.93
C CYS A 162 5.11 -4.27 6.47
N GLY A 163 4.26 -3.29 6.17
CA GLY A 163 3.76 -3.10 4.80
C GLY A 163 2.50 -3.90 4.50
N GLU A 164 1.62 -4.14 5.48
CA GLU A 164 0.35 -4.82 5.21
C GLU A 164 -0.54 -4.00 4.28
N GLN A 165 -1.29 -4.70 3.43
CA GLN A 165 -2.43 -4.14 2.74
C GLN A 165 -3.51 -3.75 3.76
N VAL A 166 -3.97 -2.51 3.63
CA VAL A 166 -5.12 -1.97 4.32
C VAL A 166 -6.30 -2.13 3.39
N ALA A 167 -7.35 -2.80 3.85
CA ALA A 167 -8.60 -2.87 3.09
C ALA A 167 -9.08 -1.44 2.79
N ALA A 168 -9.47 -1.20 1.54
CA ALA A 168 -10.19 0.02 1.21
C ALA A 168 -11.44 0.05 2.10
N SER A 169 -11.55 1.06 2.97
CA SER A 169 -12.74 1.20 3.79
C SER A 169 -13.91 1.44 2.85
N GLU A 170 -14.87 0.51 2.79
CA GLU A 170 -16.15 0.77 2.16
C GLU A 170 -16.78 1.99 2.85
N PRO A 171 -17.48 2.89 2.10
CA PRO A 171 -18.18 3.99 2.71
C PRO A 171 -19.18 3.45 3.72
N THR A 172 -18.98 3.77 5.00
CA THR A 172 -19.90 3.40 6.07
C THR A 172 -21.26 4.04 5.77
N PRO A 173 -22.34 3.26 5.58
CA PRO A 173 -23.66 3.85 5.45
C PRO A 173 -23.98 4.57 6.75
N SER A 174 -24.20 5.89 6.68
CA SER A 174 -24.69 6.66 7.83
C SER A 174 -25.93 5.99 8.39
N ALA A 175 -25.87 5.62 9.67
CA ALA A 175 -26.99 5.06 10.39
C ALA A 175 -28.15 6.07 10.44
N SER A 176 -29.30 5.68 9.91
CA SER A 176 -30.60 6.21 10.32
C SER A 176 -31.42 5.06 10.93
N PRO A 177 -32.32 5.33 11.88
CA PRO A 177 -32.75 4.35 12.87
C PRO A 177 -33.72 3.29 12.32
N LYS A 178 -33.58 2.06 12.83
CA LYS A 178 -34.47 0.91 12.58
C LYS A 178 -35.91 1.17 13.06
N PRO A 179 -36.93 0.62 12.39
CA PRO A 179 -38.06 -0.02 13.03
C PRO A 179 -37.83 -1.54 13.17
N SER A 180 -38.32 -2.09 14.26
CA SER A 180 -38.17 -3.49 14.70
C SER A 180 -39.15 -4.46 14.04
N ALA A 181 -38.87 -5.76 14.27
CA ALA A 181 -39.60 -7.00 13.97
C ALA A 181 -39.36 -7.56 12.55
N ASP A 182 -39.09 -8.84 12.31
CA ASP A 182 -39.43 -10.04 13.10
C ASP A 182 -38.42 -11.18 12.81
N ALA A 183 -38.42 -12.20 13.66
CA ALA A 183 -37.53 -13.35 13.65
C ALA A 183 -37.75 -14.28 12.44
N GLY A 184 -36.66 -14.84 11.91
CA GLY A 184 -36.68 -15.88 10.89
C GLY A 184 -35.29 -16.46 10.68
N ASP A 185 -35.05 -17.59 11.32
CA ASP A 185 -33.86 -18.44 11.19
C ASP A 185 -33.68 -18.95 9.75
N GLY A 186 -32.43 -19.07 9.29
CA GLY A 186 -32.12 -19.63 7.97
C GLY A 186 -30.87 -19.06 7.31
N GLY A 187 -29.69 -19.50 7.74
CA GLY A 187 -28.44 -19.32 7.00
C GLY A 187 -28.51 -20.01 5.63
N GLY A 188 -28.84 -19.25 4.58
CA GLY A 188 -28.84 -19.72 3.19
C GLY A 188 -27.47 -19.53 2.53
N PRO A 189 -27.01 -20.47 1.68
CA PRO A 189 -25.74 -20.33 0.98
C PRO A 189 -25.78 -19.12 0.05
N SER A 190 -24.75 -18.29 0.13
CA SER A 190 -24.60 -17.05 -0.63
C SER A 190 -24.93 -17.29 -2.10
N VAL A 191 -25.89 -16.53 -2.64
CA VAL A 191 -26.37 -16.61 -4.03
C VAL A 191 -25.21 -16.59 -5.04
N GLY A 192 -24.09 -15.93 -4.69
CA GLY A 192 -22.86 -15.92 -5.47
C GLY A 192 -22.17 -17.28 -5.64
N VAL A 193 -22.23 -18.17 -4.64
CA VAL A 193 -21.64 -19.52 -4.73
C VAL A 193 -22.48 -20.41 -5.65
N ILE A 194 -23.81 -20.31 -5.55
CA ILE A 194 -24.73 -21.07 -6.40
C ILE A 194 -24.61 -20.60 -7.86
N ALA A 195 -24.52 -19.29 -8.09
CA ALA A 195 -24.28 -18.73 -9.42
C ALA A 195 -22.92 -19.16 -10.00
N GLY A 196 -21.87 -19.21 -9.17
CA GLY A 196 -20.54 -19.67 -9.56
C GLY A 196 -20.52 -21.14 -10.00
N ILE A 197 -21.14 -22.03 -9.23
CA ILE A 197 -21.19 -23.47 -9.55
C ILE A 197 -21.98 -23.71 -10.84
N ALA A 198 -23.10 -23.02 -11.04
CA ALA A 198 -23.91 -23.13 -12.26
C ALA A 198 -23.13 -22.69 -13.51
N ALA A 199 -22.32 -21.64 -13.41
CA ALA A 199 -21.48 -21.15 -14.50
C ALA A 199 -20.39 -22.17 -14.89
N VAL A 200 -19.71 -22.77 -13.92
CA VAL A 200 -18.67 -23.79 -14.17
C VAL A 200 -19.28 -25.05 -14.80
N ALA A 201 -20.44 -25.50 -14.32
CA ALA A 201 -21.14 -26.65 -14.88
C ALA A 201 -21.56 -26.42 -16.35
N ALA A 202 -22.05 -25.22 -16.67
CA ALA A 202 -22.42 -24.86 -18.04
C ALA A 202 -21.21 -24.84 -18.98
N LEU A 203 -20.07 -24.32 -18.53
CA LEU A 203 -18.82 -24.31 -19.30
C LEU A 203 -18.26 -25.73 -19.52
N GLY A 204 -18.34 -26.59 -18.50
CA GLY A 204 -17.97 -28.00 -18.60
C GLY A 204 -18.84 -28.76 -19.63
N ALA A 205 -20.15 -28.55 -19.60
CA ALA A 205 -21.08 -29.14 -20.56
C ALA A 205 -20.81 -28.66 -22.01
N ALA A 206 -20.52 -27.38 -22.19
CA ALA A 206 -20.17 -26.80 -23.49
C ALA A 206 -18.86 -27.39 -24.04
N ALA A 207 -17.84 -27.58 -23.20
CA ALA A 207 -16.56 -28.19 -23.60
C ALA A 207 -16.73 -29.67 -24.01
N VAL A 208 -17.55 -30.44 -23.30
CA VAL A 208 -17.87 -31.83 -23.66
C VAL A 208 -18.64 -31.89 -24.98
N TRP A 209 -19.62 -31.01 -25.18
CA TRP A 209 -20.38 -30.97 -26.43
C TRP A 209 -19.51 -30.56 -27.62
N GLN A 210 -18.60 -29.60 -27.43
CA GLN A 210 -17.67 -29.15 -28.46
C GLN A 210 -16.64 -30.23 -28.81
N SER A 211 -16.18 -31.02 -27.83
CA SER A 211 -15.28 -32.16 -28.08
C SER A 211 -15.96 -33.31 -28.82
N ARG A 212 -17.24 -33.60 -28.51
CA ARG A 212 -18.03 -34.61 -29.23
C ARG A 212 -18.30 -34.22 -30.68
N ARG A 213 -18.48 -32.92 -30.97
CA ARG A 213 -18.61 -32.42 -32.35
C ARG A 213 -17.31 -32.49 -33.16
N ARG A 214 -16.14 -32.42 -32.50
CA ARG A 214 -14.84 -32.56 -33.17
C ARG A 214 -14.44 -34.01 -33.46
N ARG A 215 -15.11 -35.00 -32.86
CA ARG A 215 -14.84 -36.44 -33.08
C ARG A 215 -15.72 -37.11 -34.15
N TYR A 216 -16.49 -36.36 -34.93
CA TYR A 216 -17.19 -36.88 -36.11
C TYR A 216 -16.74 -36.21 -37.42
N PRO A 217 -15.61 -36.64 -38.00
CA PRO A 217 -15.48 -36.83 -39.43
C PRO A 217 -15.75 -38.30 -39.77
N GLY A 218 -16.88 -38.58 -40.44
CA GLY A 218 -17.14 -39.89 -41.04
C GLY A 218 -16.30 -40.13 -42.31
N PRO A 219 -16.07 -41.39 -42.68
CA PRO A 219 -15.01 -41.82 -43.61
C PRO A 219 -15.39 -41.57 -45.09
N ARG A 220 -14.39 -41.39 -45.95
CA ARG A 220 -14.47 -41.71 -47.37
C ARG A 220 -13.50 -42.85 -47.65
#